data_AF-A0A1S3QP80-F1
#
_entry.id   AF-A0A1S3QP80-F1
#
_cell.length_a   1.000
_cell.length_b   1.000
_cell.length_c   1.000
_cell.angle_alpha   90.00
_cell.angle_beta   90.00
_cell.angle_gamma   90.00
#
_symmetry.space_group_name_H-M   'P 1'
#
loop_
_entity.id
_entity.type
_entity.pdbx_description
1 polymer ?
#
loop_
_entity_poly.entity_id
_entity_poly.type
_entity_poly.pdbx_seq_one_letter_code
_entity_poly.pdbx_strand_id
1 'polypeptide(L)'
;MSAERFRIFRAEKTYSVNAGKWYFEFEVLTSGEMRVGWARPGCLPDQELGSDQHAFVFDGFKAQLWHQGNEHFGRSCAPGDVVGCMVDLNEHTMMFTHNGEVLLDHSGSELAFKDFRVWE
;
A
#
# COMPACT_ATOMS: atom_id res chain seq x y z
N MET A 1 18.17 -18.88 -14.14
CA MET A 1 17.06 -17.91 -14.20
C MET A 1 17.39 -16.83 -13.20
N SER A 2 17.67 -15.59 -13.66
CA SER A 2 17.92 -14.48 -12.74
C SER A 2 16.65 -14.30 -11.91
N ALA A 3 16.72 -14.45 -10.59
CA ALA A 3 15.63 -13.98 -9.74
C ALA A 3 15.39 -12.51 -10.10
N GLU A 4 14.17 -12.15 -10.47
CA GLU A 4 13.82 -10.74 -10.64
C GLU A 4 14.11 -10.04 -9.32
N ARG A 5 15.04 -9.10 -9.37
CA ARG A 5 15.48 -8.37 -8.20
C ARG A 5 14.58 -7.17 -8.04
N PHE A 6 13.60 -7.26 -7.14
CA PHE A 6 12.81 -6.10 -6.74
C PHE A 6 13.67 -5.12 -5.93
N ARG A 7 13.20 -3.87 -5.84
CA ARG A 7 13.78 -2.85 -4.96
C ARG A 7 12.67 -2.28 -4.10
N ILE A 8 12.90 -2.25 -2.80
CA ILE A 8 11.99 -1.60 -1.84
C ILE A 8 12.51 -0.18 -1.60
N PHE A 9 11.68 0.81 -1.91
CA PHE A 9 11.90 2.20 -1.55
C PHE A 9 11.06 2.51 -0.32
N ARG A 10 11.67 3.08 0.72
CA ARG A 10 10.99 3.46 1.95
C ARG A 10 11.61 4.71 2.55
N ALA A 11 10.82 5.44 3.32
CA ALA A 11 11.31 6.54 4.14
C ALA A 11 12.25 6.05 5.26
N GLU A 12 12.95 7.01 5.89
CA GLU A 12 13.80 6.75 7.04
C GLU A 12 12.97 6.30 8.25
N LYS A 13 13.52 5.40 9.07
CA LYS A 13 12.83 4.83 10.23
C LYS A 13 12.43 5.89 11.27
N THR A 14 13.19 6.98 11.36
CA THR A 14 12.96 8.11 12.27
C THR A 14 11.69 8.90 11.96
N TYR A 15 11.15 8.79 10.75
CA TYR A 15 9.88 9.41 10.35
C TYR A 15 8.66 8.49 10.57
N SER A 16 8.80 7.39 11.31
CA SER A 16 7.68 6.53 11.64
C SER A 16 6.62 7.29 12.44
N VAL A 17 5.37 7.21 12.01
CA VAL A 17 4.22 7.82 12.66
C VAL A 17 3.46 6.78 13.49
N ASN A 18 2.99 7.17 14.68
CA ASN A 18 2.24 6.31 15.60
C ASN A 18 0.86 6.88 16.00
N ALA A 19 0.50 8.06 15.50
CA ALA A 19 -0.80 8.69 15.71
C ALA A 19 -1.15 9.63 14.55
N GLY A 20 -2.42 10.02 14.48
CA GLY A 20 -2.92 10.98 13.50
C GLY A 20 -3.27 10.37 12.14
N LYS A 21 -3.50 11.26 11.18
CA LYS A 21 -3.93 10.93 9.82
C LYS A 21 -2.87 11.39 8.84
N TRP A 22 -2.46 10.51 7.93
CA TRP A 22 -1.37 10.76 7.00
C TRP A 22 -1.75 10.36 5.59
N TYR A 23 -1.21 11.11 4.62
CA TYR A 23 -1.47 10.96 3.20
C TYR A 23 -0.20 11.22 2.40
N PHE A 24 0.02 10.42 1.36
CA PHE A 24 1.00 10.71 0.32
C PHE A 24 0.49 10.24 -1.04
N GLU A 25 1.08 10.76 -2.11
CA GLU A 25 0.78 10.41 -3.49
C GLU A 25 1.93 9.67 -4.16
N PHE A 26 1.58 8.79 -5.09
CA PHE A 26 2.50 8.03 -5.92
C PHE A 26 2.05 8.10 -7.38
N GLU A 27 2.86 8.72 -8.22
CA GLU A 27 2.61 8.81 -9.66
C GLU A 27 3.21 7.61 -10.39
N VAL A 28 2.38 6.95 -11.21
CA VAL A 28 2.81 5.83 -12.04
C VAL A 28 3.42 6.38 -13.33
N LEU A 29 4.73 6.27 -13.50
CA LEU A 29 5.40 6.75 -14.72
C LEU A 29 5.54 5.68 -15.81
N THR A 30 5.54 4.40 -15.42
CA THR A 30 5.69 3.27 -16.34
C THR A 30 4.74 2.15 -15.95
N SER A 31 4.26 1.39 -16.95
CA SER A 31 3.46 0.19 -16.67
C SER A 31 4.36 -0.91 -16.11
N GLY A 32 3.87 -1.62 -15.10
CA GLY A 32 4.58 -2.73 -14.47
C GLY A 32 4.12 -2.92 -13.03
N GLU A 33 4.52 -4.05 -12.44
CA GLU A 33 4.18 -4.37 -11.06
C GLU A 33 4.86 -3.39 -10.09
N MET A 34 4.04 -2.59 -9.41
CA MET A 34 4.46 -1.65 -8.37
C MET A 34 3.48 -1.76 -7.22
N ARG A 35 4.00 -2.09 -6.04
CA ARG A 35 3.23 -2.17 -4.80
C ARG A 35 3.53 -0.94 -3.96
N VAL A 36 2.49 -0.16 -3.61
CA VAL A 36 2.60 1.09 -2.85
C VAL A 36 1.67 1.10 -1.65
N GLY A 37 2.12 1.66 -0.53
CA GLY A 37 1.32 1.76 0.68
C GLY A 37 2.18 1.97 1.91
N TRP A 38 1.73 1.41 3.04
CA TRP A 38 2.35 1.61 4.34
C TRP A 38 3.08 0.35 4.79
N ALA A 39 4.24 0.52 5.42
CA ALA A 39 5.02 -0.58 5.97
C ALA A 39 5.56 -0.22 7.35
N ARG A 40 5.64 -1.24 8.21
CA ARG A 40 6.29 -1.16 9.50
C ARG A 40 7.81 -1.11 9.31
N PRO A 41 8.56 -0.48 10.24
CA PRO A 41 10.03 -0.42 10.15
C PRO A 41 10.74 -1.78 10.12
N GLY A 42 10.07 -2.86 10.50
CA GLY A 42 10.59 -4.23 10.46
C GLY A 42 10.52 -4.93 9.11
N CYS A 43 9.96 -4.29 8.08
CA CYS A 43 9.91 -4.85 6.72
C CYS A 43 11.32 -5.12 6.19
N LEU A 44 11.57 -6.38 5.81
CA LEU A 44 12.87 -6.86 5.35
C LEU A 44 13.06 -6.59 3.85
N PRO A 45 14.27 -6.20 3.41
CA PRO A 45 14.53 -5.83 2.02
C PRO A 45 14.57 -7.01 1.04
N ASP A 46 14.67 -8.24 1.53
CA ASP A 46 14.78 -9.49 0.78
C ASP A 46 13.46 -10.27 0.71
N GLN A 47 12.39 -9.75 1.32
CA GLN A 47 11.05 -10.30 1.25
C GLN A 47 10.15 -9.46 0.34
N GLU A 48 9.26 -10.11 -0.40
CA GLU A 48 8.32 -9.38 -1.25
C GLU A 48 7.38 -8.51 -0.41
N LEU A 49 7.13 -7.29 -0.88
CA LEU A 49 6.30 -6.34 -0.14
C LEU A 49 4.87 -6.86 -0.03
N GLY A 50 4.40 -7.06 1.20
CA GLY A 50 3.07 -7.60 1.52
C GLY A 50 2.98 -9.13 1.60
N SER A 51 4.09 -9.86 1.42
CA SER A 51 4.11 -11.31 1.65
C SER A 51 4.09 -11.70 3.14
N ASP A 52 4.32 -10.73 4.02
CA ASP A 52 4.36 -10.89 5.48
C ASP A 52 3.40 -9.91 6.17
N GLN A 53 3.46 -9.87 7.51
CA GLN A 53 2.64 -8.99 8.35
C GLN A 53 3.16 -7.54 8.46
N HIS A 54 4.28 -7.21 7.80
CA HIS A 54 4.97 -5.93 7.99
C HIS A 54 4.55 -4.87 6.99
N ALA A 55 3.89 -5.22 5.89
CA ALA A 55 3.45 -4.27 4.87
C ALA A 55 1.96 -4.41 4.53
N PHE A 56 1.36 -3.28 4.18
CA PHE A 56 -0.03 -3.10 3.77
C PHE A 56 -0.02 -2.27 2.49
N VAL A 57 -0.06 -2.94 1.34
CA VAL A 57 0.21 -2.29 0.05
C VAL A 57 -0.81 -2.65 -1.01
N PHE A 58 -0.98 -1.74 -1.95
CA PHE A 58 -1.81 -1.89 -3.13
C PHE A 58 -0.92 -2.12 -4.37
N ASP A 59 -1.18 -3.18 -5.11
CA ASP A 59 -0.64 -3.47 -6.43
C ASP A 59 -1.56 -2.86 -7.49
N GLY A 60 -1.17 -1.68 -7.99
CA GLY A 60 -1.90 -0.97 -9.02
C GLY A 60 -1.86 -1.65 -10.38
N PHE A 61 -0.94 -2.58 -10.64
CA PHE A 61 -0.89 -3.29 -11.92
C PHE A 61 -1.96 -4.38 -11.97
N LYS A 62 -2.08 -5.16 -10.89
CA LYS A 62 -3.01 -6.30 -10.78
C LYS A 62 -4.36 -5.94 -10.12
N ALA A 63 -4.51 -4.72 -9.60
CA ALA A 63 -5.66 -4.30 -8.82
C ALA A 63 -5.88 -5.21 -7.60
N GLN A 64 -4.85 -5.32 -6.75
CA GLN A 64 -4.83 -6.20 -5.59
C GLN A 64 -4.30 -5.51 -4.35
N LEU A 65 -4.88 -5.79 -3.19
CA LEU A 65 -4.24 -5.51 -1.90
C LEU A 65 -3.33 -6.67 -1.53
N TRP A 66 -2.24 -6.35 -0.84
CA TRP A 66 -1.25 -7.29 -0.35
C TRP A 66 -0.97 -7.08 1.13
N HIS A 67 -1.32 -8.09 1.93
CA HIS A 67 -1.00 -8.23 3.34
C HIS A 67 -1.15 -9.69 3.75
N GLN A 68 -0.04 -10.43 3.90
CA GLN A 68 -0.06 -11.89 4.17
C GLN A 68 -0.87 -12.71 3.15
N GLY A 69 -0.79 -12.31 1.89
CA GLY A 69 -1.64 -12.83 0.82
C GLY A 69 -2.08 -11.69 -0.09
N ASN A 70 -2.93 -12.00 -1.07
CA ASN A 70 -3.52 -11.00 -1.95
C ASN A 70 -5.03 -11.16 -2.05
N GLU A 71 -5.70 -10.04 -2.30
CA GLU A 71 -7.13 -9.96 -2.57
C GLU A 71 -7.41 -8.91 -3.65
N HIS A 72 -8.45 -9.12 -4.47
CA HIS A 72 -8.84 -8.16 -5.49
C HIS A 72 -9.44 -6.89 -4.86
N PHE A 73 -8.98 -5.73 -5.33
CA PHE A 73 -9.40 -4.43 -4.81
C PHE A 73 -9.22 -3.32 -5.85
N GLY A 74 -10.17 -2.40 -5.92
CA GLY A 74 -10.06 -1.21 -6.77
C GLY A 74 -9.94 -1.55 -8.26
N ARG A 75 -9.06 -0.82 -8.96
CA ARG A 75 -8.87 -0.89 -10.41
C ARG A 75 -7.39 -0.76 -10.78
N SER A 76 -7.01 -1.26 -11.95
CA SER A 76 -5.64 -1.15 -12.45
C SER A 76 -5.28 0.31 -12.76
N CYS A 77 -4.01 0.65 -12.52
CA CYS A 77 -3.40 1.94 -12.83
C CYS A 77 -2.68 1.89 -14.18
N ALA A 78 -2.63 3.03 -14.86
CA ALA A 78 -1.88 3.27 -16.08
C ALA A 78 -0.81 4.36 -15.87
N PRO A 79 0.18 4.47 -16.77
CA PRO A 79 1.10 5.59 -16.76
C PRO A 79 0.36 6.95 -16.78
N GLY A 80 0.73 7.84 -15.86
CA GLY A 80 0.09 9.14 -15.63
C GLY A 80 -0.95 9.14 -14.50
N ASP A 81 -1.36 7.97 -14.00
CA ASP A 81 -2.26 7.90 -12.85
C ASP A 81 -1.55 8.16 -11.53
N VAL A 82 -2.29 8.75 -10.58
CA VAL A 82 -1.83 9.07 -9.23
C VAL A 82 -2.60 8.20 -8.23
N VAL A 83 -1.85 7.41 -7.46
CA VAL A 83 -2.38 6.64 -6.33
C VAL A 83 -2.14 7.42 -5.04
N GLY A 84 -3.21 7.75 -4.33
CA GLY A 84 -3.12 8.33 -2.99
C GLY A 84 -3.23 7.25 -1.92
N CYS A 85 -2.35 7.29 -0.93
CA CYS A 85 -2.29 6.31 0.17
C CYS A 85 -2.63 7.01 1.50
N MET A 86 -3.78 6.66 2.08
CA MET A 86 -4.28 7.24 3.33
C MET A 86 -4.13 6.24 4.47
N VAL A 87 -3.71 6.72 5.64
CA VAL A 87 -3.79 5.98 6.91
C VAL A 87 -4.40 6.87 7.98
N ASP A 88 -5.37 6.33 8.70
CA ASP A 88 -5.91 6.89 9.93
C ASP A 88 -5.49 5.97 11.09
N LEU A 89 -4.47 6.41 11.85
CA LEU A 89 -3.95 5.63 12.98
C LEU A 89 -4.85 5.72 14.21
N ASN A 90 -5.77 6.69 14.24
CA ASN A 90 -6.74 6.81 15.34
C ASN A 90 -7.86 5.79 15.18
N GLU A 91 -8.31 5.58 13.94
CA GLU A 91 -9.37 4.62 13.59
C GLU A 91 -8.84 3.25 13.16
N HIS A 92 -7.52 3.09 13.05
CA HIS A 92 -6.86 1.89 12.53
C HIS A 92 -7.36 1.48 11.14
N THR A 93 -7.51 2.45 10.24
CA THR A 93 -7.96 2.22 8.86
C THR A 93 -6.97 2.73 7.82
N MET A 94 -6.96 2.09 6.66
CA MET A 94 -6.24 2.53 5.47
C MET A 94 -7.19 2.55 4.28
N MET A 95 -7.02 3.55 3.43
CA MET A 95 -7.78 3.73 2.20
C MET A 95 -6.83 4.12 1.06
N PHE A 96 -7.23 3.82 -0.16
CA PHE A 96 -6.51 4.23 -1.36
C PHE A 96 -7.40 5.08 -2.24
N THR A 97 -6.81 6.06 -2.91
CA THR A 97 -7.46 6.84 -3.96
C THR A 97 -6.72 6.66 -5.28
N HIS A 98 -7.44 6.83 -6.38
CA HIS A 98 -6.91 6.79 -7.73
C HIS A 98 -7.43 8.00 -8.49
N ASN A 99 -6.53 8.95 -8.79
CA ASN A 99 -6.86 10.25 -9.38
C ASN A 99 -7.94 11.01 -8.58
N GLY A 100 -7.83 10.98 -7.25
CA GLY A 100 -8.76 11.65 -6.34
C GLY A 100 -10.07 10.90 -6.04
N GLU A 101 -10.34 9.78 -6.71
CA GLU A 101 -11.50 8.93 -6.42
C GLU A 101 -11.12 7.81 -5.44
N VAL A 102 -11.95 7.57 -4.42
CA VAL A 102 -11.73 6.46 -3.47
C VAL A 102 -11.88 5.12 -4.17
N LEU A 103 -10.93 4.22 -3.97
CA LEU A 103 -11.01 2.85 -4.44
C LEU A 103 -11.90 2.02 -3.52
N LEU A 104 -12.71 1.16 -4.13
CA LEU A 104 -13.66 0.30 -3.42
C LEU A 104 -13.30 -1.18 -3.61
N ASP A 105 -13.66 -1.99 -2.62
CA ASP A 105 -13.69 -3.44 -2.79
C ASP A 105 -14.95 -3.91 -3.56
N HIS A 106 -15.07 -5.22 -3.75
CA HIS A 106 -16.22 -5.84 -4.43
C HIS A 106 -17.56 -5.68 -3.70
N SER A 107 -17.53 -5.33 -2.41
CA SER A 107 -18.71 -5.04 -1.58
C SER A 107 -19.09 -3.56 -1.57
N GLY A 108 -18.26 -2.70 -2.17
CA GLY A 108 -18.43 -1.25 -2.15
C GLY A 108 -17.83 -0.57 -0.91
N SER A 109 -17.00 -1.27 -0.13
CA SER A 109 -16.30 -0.70 1.02
C SER A 109 -15.10 0.12 0.57
N GLU A 110 -14.93 1.30 1.18
CA GLU A 110 -13.76 2.20 1.01
C GLU A 110 -12.54 1.73 1.81
N LEU A 111 -12.75 0.90 2.83
CA LEU A 111 -11.70 0.45 3.74
C LEU A 111 -10.89 -0.68 3.11
N ALA A 112 -9.63 -0.39 2.77
CA ALA A 112 -8.69 -1.35 2.22
C ALA A 112 -8.09 -2.25 3.31
N PHE A 113 -7.64 -1.65 4.41
CA PHE A 113 -7.18 -2.39 5.59
C PHE A 113 -7.80 -1.78 6.85
N LYS A 114 -8.11 -2.63 7.83
CA LYS A 114 -8.71 -2.22 9.10
C LYS A 114 -8.19 -3.05 10.27
N ASP A 115 -8.43 -2.59 11.49
CA ASP A 115 -8.15 -3.30 12.74
C ASP A 115 -6.67 -3.70 12.92
N PHE A 116 -5.74 -2.99 12.27
CA PHE A 116 -4.31 -3.24 12.40
C PHE A 116 -3.76 -2.65 13.70
N ARG A 117 -2.76 -3.33 14.26
CA ARG A 117 -2.09 -2.85 15.48
C ARG A 117 -1.10 -1.72 15.17
N VAL A 118 -1.18 -0.65 15.94
CA VAL A 118 -0.12 0.34 16.10
C VAL A 118 0.61 -0.02 17.39
N TRP A 119 1.92 -0.26 17.30
CA TRP A 119 2.75 -0.52 18.48
C TRP A 119 3.18 0.83 19.07
N GLU A 120 3.11 0.98 20.39
CA GLU A 120 3.68 2.12 21.11
C GLU A 120 5.20 2.18 21.03
#